data_AF-A0A4Q5QVI9-F1
#
_entry.id   AF-A0A4Q5QVI9-F1
#
_cell.length_a   1.000
_cell.length_b   1.000
_cell.length_c   1.000
_cell.angle_alpha   90.00
_cell.angle_beta   90.00
_cell.angle_gamma   90.00
#
_symmetry.space_group_name_H-M   'P 1'
#
loop_
_entity.id
_entity.type
_entity.pdbx_description
1 polymer ?
#
loop_
_entity_poly.entity_id
_entity_poly.type
_entity_poly.pdbx_seq_one_letter_code
_entity_poly.pdbx_strand_id
1 'polypeptide(L)'
;MSTPIIPEHGFMDPSATNIFGDMSAAPKPPEHDDKIIKLVSAVAVRRLRRALDASLDEAALFAVFDFDGPQTRRILEDIHAAEPAARIAVHPDVKAGPVPTEWLSSEPLTHWRNIAREDADRAIVSAVTTDALNRLGETAATIHRLSPDHLKADIEAWFGATMHFGELSPRHAAYVRNAITGLLRTDIPTNMPLFARFMSDLDDGIGMQNVHKALNQALTVFRIPPEAANFPPPGDRGRITSAESWATQLTDLYNRVSDVAYLRDDQGRPLDREMIRGRVETLHAEGELDDDDFATWETLLDDADIEPGDWRTSQQDFAKMRWPSIQKVVKARKSIREAPLGAATAAYLDKESAGTLTNVDRDVLDRLEESRGADAAEAELFGRHRARIEKDRKLLRRWEQFVFREVRNHSDLLAGVIHAAFDLITAAGGDLDGKTVYIQLSKANELDFWRRHLLEACLTLRDRH
;
A
#
# COMPACT_ATOMS: atom_id res chain seq x y z
N MET A 1 -54.17 -19.49 -46.58
CA MET A 1 -53.47 -20.14 -47.70
C MET A 1 -53.34 -19.12 -48.81
N SER A 2 -52.09 -18.78 -49.17
CA SER A 2 -51.63 -18.17 -50.42
C SER A 2 -50.36 -17.38 -50.14
N THR A 3 -49.24 -18.04 -50.43
CA THR A 3 -47.88 -17.50 -50.40
C THR A 3 -47.67 -16.59 -51.63
N PRO A 4 -47.02 -15.42 -51.50
CA PRO A 4 -46.55 -14.68 -52.65
C PRO A 4 -45.04 -14.85 -52.87
N ILE A 5 -44.72 -14.78 -54.16
CA ILE A 5 -43.45 -14.91 -54.84
C ILE A 5 -42.62 -13.61 -54.68
N ILE A 6 -41.30 -13.73 -54.53
CA ILE A 6 -40.33 -12.61 -54.59
C ILE A 6 -39.46 -12.80 -55.84
N PRO A 7 -39.16 -11.73 -56.62
CA PRO A 7 -38.46 -11.82 -57.89
C PRO A 7 -36.93 -11.67 -57.79
N GLU A 8 -36.28 -12.07 -58.89
CA GLU A 8 -34.85 -12.02 -59.19
C GLU A 8 -34.26 -10.60 -59.36
N HIS A 9 -32.99 -10.44 -58.98
CA HIS A 9 -31.94 -9.58 -59.55
C HIS A 9 -30.63 -9.93 -58.81
N GLY A 10 -29.42 -10.05 -59.35
CA GLY A 10 -28.86 -9.87 -60.69
C GLY A 10 -27.36 -10.23 -60.61
N PHE A 11 -26.77 -10.60 -61.75
CA PHE A 11 -25.36 -10.93 -61.97
C PHE A 11 -24.39 -9.76 -61.65
N MET A 12 -23.23 -10.05 -61.02
CA MET A 12 -21.95 -9.38 -61.31
C MET A 12 -20.71 -10.26 -60.97
N ASP A 13 -19.97 -10.54 -62.05
CA ASP A 13 -18.51 -10.63 -62.27
C ASP A 13 -17.56 -11.48 -61.36
N PRO A 14 -16.84 -12.49 -61.90
CA PRO A 14 -15.80 -13.24 -61.21
C PRO A 14 -14.40 -12.72 -61.57
N SER A 15 -13.89 -11.73 -60.83
CA SER A 15 -12.45 -11.44 -60.82
C SER A 15 -12.03 -10.63 -59.60
N ALA A 16 -11.67 -11.34 -58.52
CA ALA A 16 -10.85 -10.80 -57.43
C ALA A 16 -10.12 -11.95 -56.70
N THR A 17 -8.91 -12.21 -57.20
CA THR A 17 -7.66 -12.54 -56.49
C THR A 17 -7.75 -13.20 -55.11
N ASN A 18 -7.22 -14.43 -55.06
CA ASN A 18 -6.74 -15.14 -53.87
C ASN A 18 -5.99 -14.21 -52.88
N ILE A 19 -6.57 -14.03 -51.69
CA ILE A 19 -5.87 -13.59 -50.47
C ILE A 19 -6.25 -14.57 -49.36
N PHE A 20 -5.83 -15.83 -49.49
CA PHE A 20 -5.74 -16.74 -48.35
C PHE A 20 -4.28 -16.71 -47.88
N GLY A 21 -3.99 -15.72 -47.03
CA GLY A 21 -2.81 -15.70 -46.20
C GLY A 21 -2.95 -16.76 -45.12
N ASP A 22 -1.92 -17.59 -45.04
CA ASP A 22 -1.61 -18.61 -44.05
C ASP A 22 -2.08 -18.23 -42.62
N MET A 23 -3.10 -18.93 -42.11
CA MET A 23 -3.62 -18.82 -40.74
C MET A 23 -2.92 -19.81 -39.79
N SER A 24 -1.61 -20.03 -39.93
CA SER A 24 -0.82 -20.90 -39.06
C SER A 24 0.24 -20.15 -38.25
N ALA A 25 -0.17 -19.14 -37.50
CA ALA A 25 0.62 -18.66 -36.38
C ALA A 25 -0.33 -18.13 -35.30
N ALA A 26 -0.44 -18.88 -34.20
CA ALA A 26 -1.00 -18.33 -32.97
C ALA A 26 -0.22 -17.04 -32.63
N PRO A 27 -0.88 -15.94 -32.22
CA PRO A 27 -0.18 -14.73 -31.85
C PRO A 27 0.84 -15.08 -30.78
N LYS A 28 2.10 -14.72 -31.05
CA LYS A 28 3.20 -14.93 -30.11
C LYS A 28 2.79 -14.22 -28.81
N PRO A 29 2.71 -14.92 -27.66
CA PRO A 29 2.37 -14.25 -26.41
C PRO A 29 3.37 -13.11 -26.18
N PRO A 30 2.93 -11.97 -25.62
CA PRO A 30 3.82 -10.85 -25.39
C PRO A 30 5.05 -11.32 -24.61
N GLU A 31 6.23 -10.77 -24.91
CA GLU A 31 7.53 -11.26 -24.43
C GLU A 31 7.61 -11.41 -22.90
N HIS A 32 6.84 -10.61 -22.16
CA HIS A 32 6.67 -10.72 -20.72
C HIS A 32 6.02 -12.05 -20.28
N ASP A 33 5.06 -12.58 -21.03
CA ASP A 33 4.34 -13.81 -20.68
C ASP A 33 5.23 -15.05 -20.80
N ASP A 34 6.17 -15.08 -21.74
CA ASP A 34 7.13 -16.21 -21.88
C ASP A 34 8.12 -16.26 -20.72
N LYS A 35 8.62 -15.11 -20.24
CA LYS A 35 9.46 -15.04 -19.03
C LYS A 35 8.72 -15.60 -17.81
N ILE A 36 7.45 -15.22 -17.65
CA ILE A 36 6.62 -15.67 -16.52
C ILE A 36 6.32 -17.17 -16.60
N ILE A 37 5.93 -17.67 -17.76
CA ILE A 37 5.67 -19.09 -17.98
C ILE A 37 6.92 -19.94 -17.68
N LYS A 38 8.10 -19.49 -18.15
CA LYS A 38 9.40 -20.13 -17.86
C LYS A 38 9.75 -20.14 -16.38
N LEU A 39 9.44 -19.07 -15.66
CA LEU A 39 9.71 -19.01 -14.23
C LEU A 39 8.83 -20.00 -13.47
N VAL A 40 7.54 -20.07 -13.78
CA VAL A 40 6.60 -21.01 -13.12
C VAL A 40 7.00 -22.46 -13.38
N SER A 41 7.40 -22.81 -14.61
CA SER A 41 7.86 -24.16 -14.92
C SER A 41 9.18 -24.50 -14.20
N ALA A 42 10.13 -23.56 -14.12
CA ALA A 42 11.36 -23.74 -13.33
C ALA A 42 11.07 -24.01 -11.85
N VAL A 43 10.08 -23.32 -11.26
CA VAL A 43 9.62 -23.57 -9.88
C VAL A 43 9.01 -24.96 -9.73
N ALA A 44 8.17 -25.38 -10.67
CA ALA A 44 7.57 -26.72 -10.67
C ALA A 44 8.63 -27.83 -10.73
N VAL A 45 9.63 -27.68 -11.61
CA VAL A 45 10.78 -28.61 -11.72
C VAL A 45 11.57 -28.68 -10.41
N ARG A 46 11.82 -27.53 -9.76
CA ARG A 46 12.54 -27.51 -8.47
C ARG A 46 11.77 -28.18 -7.36
N ARG A 47 10.46 -27.97 -7.29
CA ARG A 47 9.59 -28.65 -6.32
C ARG A 47 9.59 -30.16 -6.55
N LEU A 48 9.51 -30.60 -7.82
CA LEU A 48 9.61 -32.01 -8.19
C LEU A 48 10.94 -32.63 -7.73
N ARG A 49 12.07 -31.99 -8.05
CA ARG A 49 13.40 -32.49 -7.65
C ARG A 49 13.54 -32.61 -6.14
N ARG A 50 13.13 -31.58 -5.38
CA ARG A 50 13.15 -31.64 -3.90
C ARG A 50 12.31 -32.77 -3.33
N ALA A 51 11.17 -33.08 -3.93
CA ALA A 51 10.35 -34.21 -3.51
C ALA A 51 11.04 -35.55 -3.83
N LEU A 52 11.66 -35.68 -5.01
CA LEU A 52 12.44 -36.88 -5.37
C LEU A 52 13.68 -37.07 -4.48
N ASP A 53 14.38 -35.99 -4.13
CA ASP A 53 15.55 -36.05 -3.26
C ASP A 53 15.16 -36.43 -1.81
N ALA A 54 13.94 -36.09 -1.39
CA ALA A 54 13.40 -36.49 -0.08
C ALA A 54 12.88 -37.95 -0.07
N SER A 55 12.48 -38.47 -1.23
CA SER A 55 11.94 -39.82 -1.41
C SER A 55 12.94 -40.70 -2.17
N LEU A 56 14.01 -41.10 -1.48
CA LEU A 56 15.13 -41.85 -2.09
C LEU A 56 14.75 -43.26 -2.55
N ASP A 57 13.77 -43.90 -1.91
CA ASP A 57 13.46 -45.33 -2.09
C ASP A 57 12.12 -45.59 -2.80
N GLU A 58 11.27 -44.58 -3.02
CA GLU A 58 9.96 -44.73 -3.64
C GLU A 58 9.72 -43.69 -4.73
N ALA A 59 9.27 -44.13 -5.90
CA ALA A 59 8.89 -43.21 -6.95
C ALA A 59 7.71 -42.31 -6.53
N ALA A 60 7.82 -41.03 -6.85
CA ALA A 60 6.82 -40.04 -6.45
C ALA A 60 5.77 -39.83 -7.56
N LEU A 61 4.49 -39.80 -7.16
CA LEU A 61 3.39 -39.47 -8.05
C LEU A 61 3.06 -37.97 -7.92
N PHE A 62 3.06 -37.25 -9.03
CA PHE A 62 2.74 -35.83 -9.12
C PHE A 62 1.46 -35.60 -9.94
N ALA A 63 0.64 -34.66 -9.50
CA ALA A 63 -0.52 -34.17 -10.24
C ALA A 63 -0.31 -32.70 -10.65
N VAL A 64 -0.44 -32.42 -11.94
CA VAL A 64 -0.43 -31.07 -12.53
C VAL A 64 -1.87 -30.66 -12.86
N PHE A 65 -2.35 -29.55 -12.30
CA PHE A 65 -3.74 -29.09 -12.48
C PHE A 65 -3.88 -27.59 -12.22
N ASP A 66 -5.02 -27.01 -12.61
CA ASP A 66 -5.40 -25.58 -12.46
C ASP A 66 -4.48 -24.57 -13.19
N PHE A 67 -3.73 -25.02 -14.20
CA PHE A 67 -2.99 -24.14 -15.11
C PHE A 67 -3.70 -24.01 -16.45
N ASP A 68 -3.41 -22.92 -17.19
CA ASP A 68 -3.82 -22.83 -18.58
C ASP A 68 -3.03 -23.80 -19.47
N GLY A 69 -3.44 -23.91 -20.74
CA GLY A 69 -2.84 -24.85 -21.68
C GLY A 69 -1.34 -24.62 -21.90
N PRO A 70 -0.92 -23.42 -22.33
CA PRO A 70 0.48 -23.08 -22.54
C PRO A 70 1.35 -23.35 -21.30
N GLN A 71 0.88 -22.97 -20.11
CA GLN A 71 1.61 -23.18 -18.86
C GLN A 71 1.69 -24.65 -18.47
N THR A 72 0.59 -25.41 -18.60
CA THR A 72 0.56 -26.86 -18.37
C THR A 72 1.60 -27.55 -19.25
N ARG A 73 1.56 -27.27 -20.57
CA ARG A 73 2.50 -27.84 -21.52
C ARG A 73 3.94 -27.53 -21.16
N ARG A 74 4.25 -26.26 -20.87
CA ARG A 74 5.62 -25.87 -20.54
C ARG A 74 6.13 -26.56 -19.28
N ILE A 75 5.29 -26.69 -18.25
CA ILE A 75 5.64 -27.43 -17.03
C ILE A 75 6.01 -28.88 -17.37
N LEU A 76 5.22 -29.57 -18.19
CA LEU A 76 5.47 -30.96 -18.57
C LEU A 76 6.75 -31.10 -19.42
N GLU A 77 6.96 -30.21 -20.38
CA GLU A 77 8.17 -30.20 -21.22
C GLU A 77 9.44 -29.96 -20.38
N ASP A 78 9.43 -28.99 -19.48
CA ASP A 78 10.58 -28.70 -18.63
C ASP A 78 10.82 -29.81 -17.59
N ILE A 79 9.77 -30.46 -17.08
CA ILE A 79 9.88 -31.66 -16.24
C ILE A 79 10.52 -32.80 -17.02
N HIS A 80 10.06 -33.09 -18.24
CA HIS A 80 10.61 -34.15 -19.08
C HIS A 80 12.10 -33.91 -19.38
N ALA A 81 12.47 -32.67 -19.69
CA ALA A 81 13.85 -32.30 -19.95
C ALA A 81 14.73 -32.42 -18.68
N ALA A 82 14.16 -32.08 -17.51
CA ALA A 82 14.87 -32.08 -16.24
C ALA A 82 14.99 -33.46 -15.59
N GLU A 83 14.03 -34.36 -15.86
CA GLU A 83 13.97 -35.75 -15.39
C GLU A 83 13.46 -36.64 -16.55
N PRO A 84 14.32 -37.05 -17.51
CA PRO A 84 13.92 -37.84 -18.67
C PRO A 84 13.34 -39.22 -18.32
N ALA A 85 13.65 -39.71 -17.11
CA ALA A 85 13.12 -40.95 -16.55
C ALA A 85 11.70 -40.79 -15.97
N ALA A 86 11.17 -39.57 -15.90
CA ALA A 86 9.81 -39.33 -15.46
C ALA A 86 8.79 -39.76 -16.52
N ARG A 87 7.83 -40.57 -16.10
CA ARG A 87 6.69 -40.94 -16.94
C ARG A 87 5.66 -39.82 -16.93
N ILE A 88 5.31 -39.30 -18.10
CA ILE A 88 4.33 -38.23 -18.26
C ILE A 88 3.02 -38.79 -18.78
N ALA A 89 1.92 -38.40 -18.14
CA ALA A 89 0.56 -38.74 -18.55
C ALA A 89 -0.30 -37.48 -18.60
N VAL A 90 -1.02 -37.25 -19.68
CA VAL A 90 -1.89 -36.09 -19.89
C VAL A 90 -3.28 -36.58 -20.20
N HIS A 91 -4.23 -36.25 -19.31
CA HIS A 91 -5.62 -36.62 -19.52
C HIS A 91 -6.20 -35.84 -20.73
N PRO A 92 -6.98 -36.48 -21.63
CA PRO A 92 -7.52 -35.82 -22.82
C PRO A 92 -8.37 -34.57 -22.54
N ASP A 93 -9.04 -34.53 -21.39
CA ASP A 93 -9.84 -33.37 -20.97
C ASP A 93 -9.00 -32.17 -20.50
N VAL A 94 -7.70 -32.35 -20.27
CA VAL A 94 -6.78 -31.25 -19.95
C VAL A 94 -6.41 -30.53 -21.23
N LYS A 95 -6.75 -29.25 -21.31
CA LYS A 95 -6.47 -28.39 -22.47
C LYS A 95 -5.01 -27.95 -22.54
N ALA A 96 -4.05 -28.88 -22.44
CA ALA A 96 -2.61 -28.59 -22.49
C ALA A 96 -2.13 -28.08 -23.88
N GLY A 97 -2.98 -28.15 -24.91
CA GLY A 97 -2.55 -27.91 -26.29
C GLY A 97 -1.83 -29.14 -26.87
N PRO A 98 -1.04 -28.97 -27.93
CA PRO A 98 -0.39 -30.11 -28.59
C PRO A 98 0.71 -30.68 -27.69
N VAL A 99 0.54 -31.93 -27.28
CA VAL A 99 1.51 -32.72 -26.53
C VAL A 99 1.85 -34.00 -27.32
N PRO A 100 3.02 -34.62 -27.09
CA PRO A 100 3.36 -35.90 -27.71
C PRO A 100 2.27 -36.95 -27.47
N THR A 101 2.00 -37.79 -28.49
CA THR A 101 0.87 -38.75 -28.43
C THR A 101 1.11 -39.81 -27.35
N GLU A 102 2.37 -40.15 -27.11
CA GLU A 102 2.82 -41.04 -26.04
C GLU A 102 2.55 -40.51 -24.62
N TRP A 103 2.32 -39.21 -24.46
CA TRP A 103 1.94 -38.63 -23.17
C TRP A 103 0.44 -38.72 -22.92
N LEU A 104 -0.39 -38.94 -23.93
CA LEU A 104 -1.84 -38.95 -23.76
C LEU A 104 -2.29 -40.23 -23.05
N SER A 105 -3.04 -40.09 -21.97
CA SER A 105 -3.63 -41.23 -21.27
C SER A 105 -4.91 -40.88 -20.53
N SER A 106 -5.93 -41.74 -20.64
CA SER A 106 -7.19 -41.65 -19.90
C SER A 106 -7.17 -42.39 -18.56
N GLU A 107 -6.02 -42.94 -18.15
CA GLU A 107 -5.90 -43.68 -16.90
C GLU A 107 -6.00 -42.75 -15.68
N PRO A 108 -6.80 -43.12 -14.65
CA PRO A 108 -6.94 -42.30 -13.45
C PRO A 108 -5.68 -42.31 -12.58
N LEU A 109 -5.52 -41.30 -11.71
CA LEU A 109 -4.38 -41.24 -10.76
C LEU A 109 -4.23 -42.50 -9.87
N THR A 110 -5.33 -43.21 -9.57
CA THR A 110 -5.28 -44.48 -8.84
C THR A 110 -4.60 -45.59 -9.63
N HIS A 111 -4.72 -45.62 -10.95
CA HIS A 111 -4.00 -46.55 -11.82
C HIS A 111 -2.50 -46.32 -11.68
N TRP A 112 -2.05 -45.08 -11.86
CA TRP A 112 -0.64 -44.70 -11.79
C TRP A 112 0.01 -44.96 -10.43
N ARG A 113 -0.79 -44.94 -9.35
CA ARG A 113 -0.31 -45.34 -8.03
C ARG A 113 -0.06 -46.86 -7.93
N ASN A 114 -0.92 -47.66 -8.55
CA ASN A 114 -0.98 -49.11 -8.34
C ASN A 114 -0.23 -49.92 -9.42
N ILE A 115 0.21 -49.28 -10.50
CA ILE A 115 0.97 -49.96 -11.55
C ILE A 115 2.32 -50.44 -11.01
N ALA A 116 2.71 -51.66 -11.40
CA ALA A 116 4.07 -52.15 -11.15
C ALA A 116 5.05 -51.20 -11.85
N ARG A 117 5.93 -50.60 -11.05
CA ARG A 117 6.88 -49.61 -11.52
C ARG A 117 8.10 -50.33 -12.08
N GLU A 118 8.61 -49.85 -13.21
CA GLU A 118 9.93 -50.28 -13.67
C GLU A 118 10.99 -49.55 -12.84
N ASP A 119 12.17 -50.15 -12.61
CA ASP A 119 13.25 -49.56 -11.78
C ASP A 119 13.70 -48.16 -12.25
N ALA A 120 13.32 -47.77 -13.48
CA ALA A 120 13.61 -46.47 -14.07
C ALA A 120 12.54 -45.38 -13.80
N ASP A 121 11.33 -45.70 -13.36
CA ASP A 121 10.24 -44.71 -13.20
C ASP A 121 10.36 -43.95 -11.86
N ARG A 122 11.40 -43.13 -11.67
CA ARG A 122 11.59 -42.35 -10.41
C ARG A 122 10.44 -41.38 -10.13
N ALA A 123 9.72 -40.94 -11.16
CA ALA A 123 8.58 -40.05 -11.04
C ALA A 123 7.47 -40.41 -12.03
N ILE A 124 6.22 -40.30 -11.60
CA ILE A 124 5.07 -40.31 -12.50
C ILE A 124 4.39 -38.95 -12.39
N VAL A 125 4.26 -38.23 -13.50
CA VAL A 125 3.69 -36.88 -13.54
C VAL A 125 2.44 -36.90 -14.42
N SER A 126 1.29 -36.69 -13.79
CA SER A 126 0.00 -36.74 -14.47
C SER A 126 -0.68 -35.38 -14.48
N ALA A 127 -0.95 -34.84 -15.68
CA ALA A 127 -1.79 -33.68 -15.85
C ALA A 127 -3.27 -34.10 -15.88
N VAL A 128 -4.05 -33.58 -14.93
CA VAL A 128 -5.44 -33.99 -14.69
C VAL A 128 -6.36 -32.79 -14.49
N THR A 129 -7.67 -33.01 -14.63
CA THR A 129 -8.67 -32.02 -14.23
C THR A 129 -8.83 -31.99 -12.72
N THR A 130 -9.25 -30.84 -12.19
CA THR A 130 -9.51 -30.62 -10.76
C THR A 130 -10.59 -31.58 -10.24
N ASP A 131 -11.60 -31.87 -11.06
CA ASP A 131 -12.64 -32.87 -10.76
C ASP A 131 -12.10 -34.30 -10.66
N ALA A 132 -11.10 -34.66 -11.47
CA ALA A 132 -10.45 -35.96 -11.35
C ALA A 132 -9.67 -36.08 -10.03
N LEU A 133 -9.04 -35.00 -9.57
CA LEU A 133 -8.32 -34.97 -8.29
C LEU A 133 -9.27 -35.04 -7.09
N ASN A 134 -10.37 -34.29 -7.10
CA ASN A 134 -11.34 -34.23 -6.01
C ASN A 134 -12.02 -35.58 -5.73
N ARG A 135 -12.13 -36.44 -6.75
CA ARG A 135 -12.71 -37.79 -6.63
C ARG A 135 -11.82 -38.79 -5.88
N LEU A 136 -10.58 -38.44 -5.55
CA LEU A 136 -9.61 -39.35 -4.92
C LEU A 136 -9.72 -39.44 -3.39
N GLY A 137 -10.45 -38.53 -2.74
CA GLY A 137 -10.62 -38.54 -1.28
C GLY A 137 -9.28 -38.65 -0.53
N GLU A 138 -9.17 -39.61 0.38
CA GLU A 138 -7.96 -39.86 1.20
C GLU A 138 -6.71 -40.23 0.38
N THR A 139 -6.88 -40.79 -0.84
CA THR A 139 -5.76 -41.14 -1.72
C THR A 139 -5.01 -39.91 -2.24
N ALA A 140 -5.63 -38.72 -2.18
CA ALA A 140 -4.99 -37.48 -2.62
C ALA A 140 -3.83 -37.03 -1.72
N ALA A 141 -3.66 -37.60 -0.52
CA ALA A 141 -2.62 -37.21 0.43
C ALA A 141 -1.22 -37.71 0.05
N THR A 142 -1.13 -38.83 -0.69
CA THR A 142 0.15 -39.41 -1.14
C THR A 142 0.60 -38.87 -2.50
N ILE A 143 -0.12 -37.91 -3.06
CA ILE A 143 0.14 -37.34 -4.39
C ILE A 143 0.73 -35.94 -4.21
N HIS A 144 1.91 -35.72 -4.79
CA HIS A 144 2.52 -34.41 -4.82
C HIS A 144 1.75 -33.49 -5.76
N ARG A 145 1.30 -32.35 -5.26
CA ARG A 145 0.50 -31.41 -6.05
C ARG A 145 1.37 -30.32 -6.65
N LEU A 146 1.23 -30.15 -7.95
CA LEU A 146 1.77 -29.06 -8.76
C LEU A 146 0.57 -28.26 -9.27
N SER A 147 0.17 -27.25 -8.51
CA SER A 147 -0.90 -26.32 -8.89
C SER A 147 -0.54 -24.91 -8.46
N PRO A 148 -1.26 -23.87 -8.94
CA PRO A 148 -0.98 -22.49 -8.56
C PRO A 148 -0.77 -22.27 -7.06
N ASP A 149 -1.66 -22.80 -6.22
CA ASP A 149 -1.59 -22.58 -4.78
C ASP A 149 -0.42 -23.33 -4.13
N HIS A 150 -0.14 -24.56 -4.58
CA HIS A 150 1.00 -25.34 -4.07
C HIS A 150 2.34 -24.74 -4.48
N LEU A 151 2.43 -24.19 -5.69
CA LEU A 151 3.64 -23.50 -6.14
C LEU A 151 3.82 -22.17 -5.42
N LYS A 152 2.77 -21.35 -5.26
CA LYS A 152 2.83 -20.09 -4.48
C LYS A 152 3.32 -20.33 -3.05
N ALA A 153 2.82 -21.39 -2.40
CA ALA A 153 3.21 -21.73 -1.02
C ALA A 153 4.65 -22.23 -0.88
N ASP A 154 5.31 -22.70 -1.95
CA ASP A 154 6.68 -23.22 -1.91
C ASP A 154 7.72 -22.13 -2.17
N ILE A 155 7.83 -21.19 -1.24
CA ILE A 155 8.71 -20.01 -1.35
C ILE A 155 10.16 -20.42 -1.65
N GLU A 156 10.66 -21.52 -1.10
CA GLU A 156 12.03 -21.98 -1.36
C GLU A 156 12.24 -22.42 -2.82
N ALA A 157 11.22 -22.99 -3.47
CA ALA A 157 11.33 -23.31 -4.90
C ALA A 157 11.47 -22.04 -5.75
N TRP A 158 10.80 -20.95 -5.37
CA TRP A 158 10.96 -19.64 -6.02
C TRP A 158 12.35 -19.04 -5.79
N PHE A 159 12.86 -19.08 -4.55
CA PHE A 159 14.22 -18.63 -4.24
C PHE A 159 15.28 -19.41 -5.02
N GLY A 160 15.06 -20.70 -5.25
CA GLY A 160 15.94 -21.49 -6.12
C GLY A 160 15.80 -21.10 -7.60
N ALA A 161 14.58 -20.81 -8.06
CA ALA A 161 14.30 -20.55 -9.48
C ALA A 161 14.74 -19.16 -9.98
N THR A 162 15.12 -18.28 -9.06
CA THR A 162 15.48 -16.88 -9.31
C THR A 162 16.98 -16.68 -9.12
N MET A 163 17.56 -15.66 -9.78
CA MET A 163 19.00 -15.46 -9.81
C MET A 163 19.49 -14.74 -8.56
N HIS A 164 18.95 -13.56 -8.29
CA HIS A 164 19.47 -12.66 -7.26
C HIS A 164 18.96 -13.02 -5.86
N PHE A 165 17.83 -13.74 -5.74
CA PHE A 165 17.39 -14.26 -4.44
C PHE A 165 18.40 -15.22 -3.80
N GLY A 166 19.12 -15.98 -4.61
CA GLY A 166 20.20 -16.87 -4.14
C GLY A 166 21.43 -16.13 -3.61
N GLU A 167 21.61 -14.86 -3.98
CA GLU A 167 22.75 -14.02 -3.60
C GLU A 167 22.47 -13.19 -2.34
N LEU A 168 21.22 -13.21 -1.85
CA LEU A 168 20.82 -12.46 -0.66
C LEU A 168 21.53 -12.97 0.61
N SER A 169 21.95 -12.02 1.45
CA SER A 169 22.38 -12.36 2.81
C SER A 169 21.25 -13.07 3.58
N PRO A 170 21.55 -13.94 4.55
CA PRO A 170 20.52 -14.67 5.30
C PRO A 170 19.43 -13.77 5.89
N ARG A 171 19.82 -12.55 6.34
CA ARG A 171 18.90 -11.56 6.88
C ARG A 171 17.99 -10.96 5.81
N HIS A 172 18.53 -10.58 4.66
CA HIS A 172 17.73 -10.06 3.54
C HIS A 172 16.81 -11.14 2.96
N ALA A 173 17.31 -12.37 2.84
CA ALA A 173 16.52 -13.51 2.39
C ALA A 173 15.35 -13.77 3.36
N ALA A 174 15.58 -13.72 4.69
CA ALA A 174 14.50 -13.83 5.67
C ALA A 174 13.49 -12.67 5.61
N TYR A 175 13.94 -11.44 5.36
CA TYR A 175 13.07 -10.28 5.15
C TYR A 175 12.15 -10.47 3.94
N VAL A 176 12.70 -10.89 2.80
CA VAL A 176 11.95 -11.15 1.57
C VAL A 176 10.99 -12.34 1.74
N ARG A 177 11.44 -13.45 2.36
CA ARG A 177 10.57 -14.60 2.68
C ARG A 177 9.38 -14.19 3.54
N ASN A 178 9.61 -13.40 4.58
CA ASN A 178 8.53 -12.91 5.45
C ASN A 178 7.58 -12.00 4.69
N ALA A 179 8.07 -11.13 3.79
CA ALA A 179 7.23 -10.27 2.97
C ALA A 179 6.34 -11.08 2.01
N ILE A 180 6.90 -12.06 1.30
CA ILE A 180 6.15 -12.95 0.39
C ILE A 180 5.15 -13.79 1.18
N THR A 181 5.56 -14.36 2.32
CA THR A 181 4.66 -15.13 3.20
C THR A 181 3.53 -14.24 3.72
N GLY A 182 3.82 -12.98 4.04
CA GLY A 182 2.82 -11.99 4.45
C GLY A 182 1.83 -11.69 3.33
N LEU A 183 2.31 -11.45 2.11
CA LEU A 183 1.48 -11.24 0.93
C LEU A 183 0.49 -12.39 0.70
N LEU A 184 0.97 -13.64 0.78
CA LEU A 184 0.15 -14.84 0.61
C LEU A 184 -0.89 -15.05 1.72
N ARG A 185 -0.84 -14.28 2.82
CA ARG A 185 -1.83 -14.28 3.90
C ARG A 185 -2.85 -13.15 3.77
N THR A 186 -2.71 -12.27 2.77
CA THR A 186 -3.66 -11.18 2.52
C THR A 186 -4.74 -11.59 1.53
N ASP A 187 -5.83 -10.83 1.49
CA ASP A 187 -6.88 -10.96 0.48
C ASP A 187 -6.55 -10.18 -0.82
N ILE A 188 -5.29 -9.75 -1.00
CA ILE A 188 -4.85 -9.07 -2.22
C ILE A 188 -4.96 -10.07 -3.39
N PRO A 189 -5.69 -9.73 -4.48
CA PRO A 189 -5.87 -10.64 -5.62
C PRO A 189 -4.54 -11.10 -6.23
N THR A 190 -4.16 -12.35 -5.94
CA THR A 190 -2.84 -12.91 -6.28
C THR A 190 -3.01 -14.23 -7.05
N ASN A 191 -3.36 -14.12 -8.33
CA ASN A 191 -3.34 -15.25 -9.26
C ASN A 191 -1.88 -15.62 -9.64
N MET A 192 -1.68 -16.78 -10.27
CA MET A 192 -0.32 -17.24 -10.60
C MET A 192 0.44 -16.29 -11.53
N PRO A 193 -0.15 -15.76 -12.63
CA PRO A 193 0.56 -14.79 -13.48
C PRO A 193 1.03 -13.54 -12.72
N LEU A 194 0.16 -12.94 -11.89
CA LEU A 194 0.52 -11.77 -11.08
C LEU A 194 1.59 -12.11 -10.05
N PHE A 195 1.46 -13.25 -9.36
CA PHE A 195 2.46 -13.68 -8.39
C PHE A 195 3.82 -13.92 -9.03
N ALA A 196 3.86 -14.66 -10.14
CA ALA A 196 5.08 -14.95 -10.85
C ALA A 196 5.73 -13.68 -11.41
N ARG A 197 4.91 -12.71 -11.86
CA ARG A 197 5.41 -11.40 -12.27
C ARG A 197 5.97 -10.59 -11.11
N PHE A 198 5.28 -10.56 -9.98
CA PHE A 198 5.81 -9.96 -8.75
C PHE A 198 7.16 -10.57 -8.36
N MET A 199 7.29 -11.90 -8.40
CA MET A 199 8.54 -12.60 -8.07
C MET A 199 9.66 -12.27 -9.07
N SER A 200 9.35 -12.20 -10.37
CA SER A 200 10.29 -11.79 -11.43
C SER A 200 10.76 -10.35 -11.25
N ASP A 201 9.82 -9.40 -11.11
CA ASP A 201 10.13 -7.97 -10.99
C ASP A 201 10.89 -7.68 -9.69
N LEU A 202 10.61 -8.44 -8.62
CA LEU A 202 11.36 -8.38 -7.37
C LEU A 202 12.80 -8.89 -7.53
N ASP A 203 13.00 -10.03 -8.20
CA ASP A 203 14.34 -10.59 -8.45
C ASP A 203 15.19 -9.65 -9.32
N ASP A 204 14.63 -9.15 -10.43
CA ASP A 204 15.30 -8.15 -11.29
C ASP A 204 15.65 -6.89 -10.49
N GLY A 205 14.71 -6.41 -9.67
CA GLY A 205 14.90 -5.23 -8.83
C GLY A 205 16.00 -5.42 -7.78
N ILE A 206 16.13 -6.60 -7.18
CA ILE A 206 17.19 -6.88 -6.21
C ILE A 206 18.58 -6.83 -6.87
N GLY A 207 18.70 -7.24 -8.13
CA GLY A 207 19.94 -7.11 -8.90
C GLY A 207 20.36 -5.66 -9.18
N MET A 208 19.42 -4.70 -9.11
CA MET A 208 19.64 -3.29 -9.48
C MET A 208 19.68 -2.34 -8.29
N GLN A 209 19.02 -2.67 -7.18
CA GLN A 209 18.81 -1.76 -6.06
C GLN A 209 18.64 -2.49 -4.73
N ASN A 210 18.59 -1.72 -3.64
CA ASN A 210 18.36 -2.26 -2.31
C ASN A 210 17.02 -3.02 -2.21
N VAL A 211 17.03 -4.14 -1.49
CA VAL A 211 15.91 -5.08 -1.35
C VAL A 211 14.57 -4.43 -1.02
N HIS A 212 14.53 -3.44 -0.13
CA HIS A 212 13.28 -2.76 0.23
C HIS A 212 12.73 -1.88 -0.93
N LYS A 213 13.62 -1.26 -1.73
CA LYS A 213 13.20 -0.49 -2.91
C LYS A 213 12.68 -1.43 -3.99
N ALA A 214 13.36 -2.55 -4.22
CA ALA A 214 12.91 -3.61 -5.13
C ALA A 214 11.53 -4.14 -4.73
N LEU A 215 11.32 -4.41 -3.45
CA LEU A 215 10.02 -4.82 -2.90
C LEU A 215 8.94 -3.77 -3.15
N ASN A 216 9.21 -2.51 -2.82
CA ASN A 216 8.26 -1.41 -3.03
C ASN A 216 7.86 -1.26 -4.51
N GLN A 217 8.82 -1.44 -5.43
CA GLN A 217 8.57 -1.33 -6.87
C GLN A 217 7.80 -2.54 -7.42
N ALA A 218 8.13 -3.76 -7.00
CA ALA A 218 7.47 -4.97 -7.47
C ALA A 218 5.98 -5.01 -7.10
N LEU A 219 5.57 -4.35 -6.02
CA LEU A 219 4.16 -4.26 -5.60
C LEU A 219 3.25 -3.55 -6.63
N THR A 220 3.82 -2.81 -7.58
CA THR A 220 3.05 -2.18 -8.66
C THR A 220 2.27 -3.18 -9.51
N VAL A 221 2.73 -4.44 -9.57
CA VAL A 221 2.01 -5.55 -10.21
C VAL A 221 0.61 -5.75 -9.61
N PHE A 222 0.43 -5.44 -8.33
CA PHE A 222 -0.86 -5.54 -7.62
C PHE A 222 -1.66 -4.25 -7.68
N ARG A 223 -1.43 -3.40 -8.69
CA ARG A 223 -2.12 -2.11 -8.88
C ARG A 223 -1.87 -1.12 -7.72
N ILE A 224 -0.76 -1.29 -7.02
CA ILE A 224 -0.31 -0.39 -5.97
C ILE A 224 0.55 0.70 -6.64
N PRO A 225 0.17 1.99 -6.58
CA PRO A 225 0.95 3.08 -7.15
C PRO A 225 2.41 3.07 -6.69
N PRO A 226 3.36 3.43 -7.58
CA PRO A 226 4.74 3.66 -7.20
C PRO A 226 4.85 4.53 -5.95
N GLU A 227 5.76 4.16 -5.05
CA GLU A 227 6.03 4.86 -3.78
C GLU A 227 4.90 4.82 -2.73
N ALA A 228 3.82 4.08 -2.95
CA ALA A 228 2.74 3.96 -1.96
C ALA A 228 3.13 3.18 -0.71
N ALA A 229 3.91 2.11 -0.89
CA ALA A 229 4.33 1.19 0.16
C ALA A 229 5.29 1.83 1.17
N ASN A 230 6.30 2.54 0.66
CA ASN A 230 7.38 3.18 1.43
C ASN A 230 7.89 2.33 2.61
N PHE A 231 8.07 1.02 2.40
CA PHE A 231 8.53 0.14 3.47
C PHE A 231 9.99 0.45 3.85
N PRO A 232 10.30 0.47 5.16
CA PRO A 232 11.64 0.77 5.62
C PRO A 232 12.62 -0.36 5.25
N PRO A 233 13.92 -0.03 5.11
CA PRO A 233 14.94 -1.05 4.92
C PRO A 233 14.96 -2.04 6.10
N PRO A 234 15.32 -3.32 5.86
CA PRO A 234 15.64 -4.22 6.96
C PRO A 234 16.81 -3.61 7.74
N GLY A 235 16.57 -3.17 8.99
CA GLY A 235 17.63 -2.57 9.80
C GLY A 235 18.79 -3.56 10.03
N ASP A 236 20.01 -3.07 10.24
CA ASP A 236 21.21 -3.92 10.38
C ASP A 236 21.20 -4.78 11.65
N ARG A 237 20.42 -4.37 12.66
CA ARG A 237 20.27 -5.06 13.95
C ARG A 237 18.79 -5.12 14.34
N GLY A 238 18.44 -6.05 15.23
CA GLY A 238 17.09 -6.20 15.76
C GLY A 238 16.18 -7.15 14.97
N ARG A 239 14.91 -7.19 15.38
CA ARG A 239 13.91 -8.14 14.86
C ARG A 239 13.56 -7.83 13.40
N ILE A 240 13.56 -8.85 12.56
CA ILE A 240 13.07 -8.77 11.18
C ILE A 240 11.55 -8.74 11.23
N THR A 241 10.92 -7.90 10.40
CA THR A 241 9.47 -7.85 10.24
C THR A 241 8.91 -9.26 10.00
N SER A 242 7.96 -9.69 10.83
CA SER A 242 7.34 -11.02 10.71
C SER A 242 6.35 -11.06 9.55
N ALA A 243 6.04 -12.26 9.06
CA ALA A 243 5.02 -12.46 8.02
C ALA A 243 3.63 -11.91 8.41
N GLU A 244 3.27 -11.98 9.70
CA GLU A 244 2.03 -11.40 10.22
C GLU A 244 2.03 -9.87 10.14
N SER A 245 3.13 -9.23 10.57
CA SER A 245 3.26 -7.78 10.48
C SER A 245 3.28 -7.30 9.02
N TRP A 246 3.86 -8.10 8.12
CA TRP A 246 3.78 -7.86 6.69
C TRP A 246 2.36 -7.95 6.14
N ALA A 247 1.62 -8.99 6.52
CA ALA A 247 0.23 -9.14 6.09
C ALA A 247 -0.62 -7.93 6.50
N THR A 248 -0.51 -7.48 7.76
CA THR A 248 -1.21 -6.25 8.22
C THR A 248 -0.82 -5.03 7.38
N GLN A 249 0.48 -4.77 7.21
CA GLN A 249 0.96 -3.61 6.47
C GLN A 249 0.55 -3.62 4.99
N LEU A 250 0.57 -4.79 4.35
CA LEU A 250 0.17 -4.96 2.96
C LEU A 250 -1.34 -4.80 2.79
N THR A 251 -2.15 -5.36 3.69
CA THR A 251 -3.61 -5.17 3.71
C THR A 251 -3.96 -3.69 3.88
N ASP A 252 -3.37 -3.00 4.86
CA ASP A 252 -3.62 -1.58 5.11
C ASP A 252 -3.22 -0.72 3.91
N LEU A 253 -2.08 -1.04 3.29
CA LEU A 253 -1.60 -0.37 2.08
C LEU A 253 -2.57 -0.57 0.92
N TYR A 254 -2.96 -1.81 0.66
CA TYR A 254 -3.83 -2.16 -0.46
C TYR A 254 -5.21 -1.53 -0.30
N ASN A 255 -5.83 -1.62 0.89
CA ASN A 255 -7.13 -1.02 1.15
C ASN A 255 -7.09 0.50 0.94
N ARG A 256 -6.10 1.18 1.52
CA ARG A 256 -5.94 2.64 1.37
C ARG A 256 -5.80 3.07 -0.09
N VAL A 257 -5.04 2.31 -0.88
CA VAL A 257 -4.83 2.61 -2.31
C VAL A 257 -6.09 2.30 -3.10
N SER A 258 -6.68 1.13 -2.86
CA SER A 258 -7.89 0.66 -3.52
C SER A 258 -9.04 1.63 -3.31
N ASP A 259 -9.28 2.07 -2.06
CA ASP A 259 -10.33 3.04 -1.75
C ASP A 259 -10.18 4.31 -2.59
N VAL A 260 -8.97 4.87 -2.70
CA VAL A 260 -8.73 6.05 -3.53
C VAL A 260 -9.00 5.77 -5.02
N ALA A 261 -8.55 4.62 -5.53
CA ALA A 261 -8.80 4.23 -6.93
C ALA A 261 -10.30 3.99 -7.22
N TYR A 262 -11.10 3.65 -6.21
CA TYR A 262 -12.56 3.56 -6.29
C TYR A 262 -13.26 4.87 -5.87
N LEU A 263 -12.52 5.97 -5.76
CA LEU A 263 -13.02 7.28 -5.35
C LEU A 263 -13.75 7.25 -3.99
N ARG A 264 -13.12 6.62 -3.00
CA ARG A 264 -13.62 6.47 -1.62
C ARG A 264 -12.66 7.05 -0.59
N ASP A 265 -13.22 7.52 0.52
CA ASP A 265 -12.46 7.90 1.70
C ASP A 265 -11.95 6.67 2.48
N ASP A 266 -11.21 6.91 3.56
CA ASP A 266 -10.67 5.87 4.46
C ASP A 266 -11.75 5.09 5.23
N GLN A 267 -13.00 5.53 5.16
CA GLN A 267 -14.17 4.85 5.72
C GLN A 267 -15.00 4.14 4.64
N GLY A 268 -14.51 4.10 3.40
CA GLY A 268 -15.18 3.50 2.25
C GLY A 268 -16.36 4.31 1.69
N ARG A 269 -16.52 5.58 2.10
CA ARG A 269 -17.60 6.45 1.62
C ARG A 269 -17.20 7.10 0.30
N PRO A 270 -18.13 7.31 -0.65
CA PRO A 270 -17.84 8.01 -1.90
C PRO A 270 -17.25 9.39 -1.65
N LEU A 271 -16.17 9.72 -2.37
CA LEU A 271 -15.60 11.05 -2.42
C LEU A 271 -16.46 11.97 -3.29
N ASP A 272 -16.51 13.26 -2.92
CA ASP A 272 -17.15 14.28 -3.74
C ASP A 272 -16.27 14.57 -4.97
N ARG A 273 -16.76 14.14 -6.14
CA ARG A 273 -16.04 14.26 -7.42
C ARG A 273 -15.82 15.72 -7.82
N GLU A 274 -16.76 16.62 -7.55
CA GLU A 274 -16.64 18.05 -7.87
C GLU A 274 -15.60 18.71 -6.97
N MET A 275 -15.58 18.36 -5.68
CA MET A 275 -14.55 18.82 -4.75
C MET A 275 -13.16 18.35 -5.19
N ILE A 276 -13.01 17.09 -5.61
CA ILE A 276 -11.72 16.58 -6.11
C ILE A 276 -11.35 17.29 -7.41
N ARG A 277 -12.29 17.47 -8.34
CA ARG A 277 -12.07 18.16 -9.62
C ARG A 277 -11.52 19.56 -9.42
N GLY A 278 -12.20 20.40 -8.63
CA GLY A 278 -11.73 21.76 -8.35
C GLY A 278 -10.34 21.79 -7.68
N ARG A 279 -10.01 20.73 -6.92
CA ARG A 279 -8.67 20.61 -6.33
C ARG A 279 -7.60 20.20 -7.33
N VAL A 280 -7.90 19.26 -8.22
CA VAL A 280 -7.02 18.84 -9.30
C VAL A 280 -6.70 20.04 -10.21
N GLU A 281 -7.72 20.81 -10.59
CA GLU A 281 -7.57 22.06 -11.35
C GLU A 281 -6.70 23.09 -10.62
N THR A 282 -6.90 23.28 -9.31
CA THR A 282 -6.08 24.20 -8.50
C THR A 282 -4.62 23.77 -8.46
N LEU A 283 -4.34 22.49 -8.19
CA LEU A 283 -2.98 21.96 -8.12
C LEU A 283 -2.27 22.01 -9.48
N HIS A 284 -3.00 21.80 -10.58
CA HIS A 284 -2.47 21.95 -11.93
C HIS A 284 -2.14 23.41 -12.26
N ALA A 285 -3.04 24.34 -11.95
CA ALA A 285 -2.80 25.78 -12.14
C ALA A 285 -1.61 26.31 -11.31
N GLU A 286 -1.36 25.73 -10.13
CA GLU A 286 -0.22 26.04 -9.27
C GLU A 286 1.10 25.35 -9.72
N GLY A 287 1.05 24.46 -10.72
CA GLY A 287 2.20 23.69 -11.19
C GLY A 287 2.64 22.56 -10.25
N GLU A 288 1.78 22.18 -9.29
CA GLU A 288 2.02 21.10 -8.34
C GLU A 288 1.60 19.72 -8.87
N LEU A 289 0.88 19.69 -9.98
CA LEU A 289 0.47 18.52 -10.75
C LEU A 289 0.86 18.73 -12.22
N ASP A 290 1.49 17.74 -12.86
CA ASP A 290 1.83 17.81 -14.27
C ASP A 290 0.62 17.49 -15.18
N ASP A 291 0.78 17.73 -16.48
CA ASP A 291 -0.30 17.57 -17.47
C ASP A 291 -0.78 16.11 -17.59
N ASP A 292 0.13 15.14 -17.45
CA ASP A 292 -0.18 13.71 -17.57
C ASP A 292 -0.97 13.23 -16.33
N ASP A 293 -0.53 13.61 -15.13
CA ASP A 293 -1.22 13.33 -13.88
C ASP A 293 -2.60 14.03 -13.85
N PHE A 294 -2.70 15.26 -14.37
CA PHE A 294 -3.97 15.99 -14.51
C PHE A 294 -4.95 15.26 -15.42
N ALA A 295 -4.54 14.88 -16.62
CA ALA A 295 -5.38 14.14 -17.58
C ALA A 295 -5.83 12.77 -17.02
N THR A 296 -4.95 12.11 -16.25
CA THR A 296 -5.30 10.83 -15.59
C THR A 296 -6.38 11.02 -14.52
N TRP A 297 -6.30 12.10 -13.73
CA TRP A 297 -7.35 12.45 -12.77
C TRP A 297 -8.67 12.80 -13.45
N GLU A 298 -8.67 13.58 -14.54
CA GLU A 298 -9.89 13.88 -15.30
C GLU A 298 -10.55 12.61 -15.81
N THR A 299 -9.77 11.72 -16.42
CA THR A 299 -10.24 10.42 -16.93
C THR A 299 -10.86 9.57 -15.82
N LEU A 300 -10.24 9.55 -14.62
CA LEU A 300 -10.78 8.81 -13.47
C LEU A 300 -12.08 9.42 -12.94
N LEU A 301 -12.16 10.76 -12.86
CA LEU A 301 -13.32 11.47 -12.32
C LEU A 301 -14.53 11.43 -13.27
N ASP A 302 -14.29 11.39 -14.58
CA ASP A 302 -15.32 11.31 -15.62
C ASP A 302 -15.86 9.88 -15.82
N ASP A 303 -15.17 8.85 -15.31
CA ASP A 303 -15.64 7.47 -15.37
C ASP A 303 -16.81 7.25 -14.40
N ALA A 304 -18.03 7.37 -14.93
CA ALA A 304 -19.27 7.31 -14.16
C ALA A 304 -19.57 5.92 -13.59
N ASP A 305 -18.97 4.88 -14.17
CA ASP A 305 -19.33 3.50 -13.86
C ASP A 305 -18.25 2.81 -12.99
N ILE A 306 -17.40 3.58 -12.30
CA ILE A 306 -16.50 3.04 -11.28
C ILE A 306 -17.36 2.45 -10.16
N GLU A 307 -17.35 1.13 -10.06
CA GLU A 307 -18.07 0.36 -9.05
C GLU A 307 -17.10 -0.51 -8.25
N PRO A 308 -17.37 -0.77 -6.96
CA PRO A 308 -16.54 -1.68 -6.17
C PRO A 308 -16.46 -3.08 -6.79
N GLY A 309 -15.24 -3.54 -7.01
CA GLY A 309 -14.96 -4.90 -7.51
C GLY A 309 -14.67 -4.95 -9.00
N ASP A 310 -15.04 -3.93 -9.77
CA ASP A 310 -14.78 -3.85 -11.20
C ASP A 310 -13.61 -2.92 -11.49
N TRP A 311 -12.58 -3.47 -12.16
CA TRP A 311 -11.38 -2.72 -12.49
C TRP A 311 -11.42 -2.18 -13.92
N ARG A 312 -11.26 -0.87 -14.07
CA ARG A 312 -11.37 -0.15 -15.35
C ARG A 312 -10.04 0.36 -15.88
N THR A 313 -10.02 0.75 -17.15
CA THR A 313 -8.83 1.35 -17.80
C THR A 313 -8.44 2.66 -17.13
N SER A 314 -9.41 3.49 -16.75
CA SER A 314 -9.19 4.73 -15.97
C SER A 314 -8.41 4.47 -14.68
N GLN A 315 -8.75 3.40 -13.96
CA GLN A 315 -8.05 2.98 -12.74
C GLN A 315 -6.68 2.35 -13.02
N GLN A 316 -6.51 1.70 -14.18
CA GLN A 316 -5.23 1.14 -14.60
C GLN A 316 -4.18 2.22 -14.85
N ASP A 317 -4.56 3.34 -15.46
CA ASP A 317 -3.66 4.47 -15.67
C ASP A 317 -3.41 5.22 -14.36
N PHE A 318 -4.45 5.39 -13.53
CA PHE A 318 -4.31 5.92 -12.18
C PHE A 318 -3.29 5.13 -11.33
N ALA A 319 -3.30 3.80 -11.41
CA ALA A 319 -2.36 2.95 -10.66
C ALA A 319 -0.88 3.12 -11.09
N LYS A 320 -0.61 3.76 -12.23
CA LYS A 320 0.76 4.08 -12.68
C LYS A 320 1.27 5.42 -12.13
N MET A 321 0.38 6.31 -11.70
CA MET A 321 0.74 7.61 -11.15
C MET A 321 1.54 7.47 -9.86
N ARG A 322 2.43 8.42 -9.57
CA ARG A 322 3.21 8.38 -8.34
C ARG A 322 2.32 8.68 -7.13
N TRP A 323 2.47 7.88 -6.07
CA TRP A 323 1.66 8.05 -4.86
C TRP A 323 1.76 9.44 -4.21
N PRO A 324 2.93 10.13 -4.18
CA PRO A 324 2.98 11.51 -3.71
C PRO A 324 2.05 12.47 -4.48
N SER A 325 1.94 12.35 -5.81
CA SER A 325 1.00 13.15 -6.62
C SER A 325 -0.44 12.85 -6.24
N ILE A 326 -0.78 11.56 -6.11
CA ILE A 326 -2.12 11.13 -5.65
C ILE A 326 -2.44 11.72 -4.27
N GLN A 327 -1.49 11.64 -3.34
CA GLN A 327 -1.65 12.16 -1.98
C GLN A 327 -1.89 13.66 -1.94
N LYS A 328 -1.28 14.46 -2.83
CA LYS A 328 -1.55 15.90 -2.90
C LYS A 328 -3.04 16.15 -3.12
N VAL A 329 -3.71 15.35 -3.96
CA VAL A 329 -5.14 15.50 -4.27
C VAL A 329 -6.05 14.92 -3.18
N VAL A 330 -5.74 13.75 -2.61
CA VAL A 330 -6.65 13.09 -1.65
C VAL A 330 -6.40 13.45 -0.19
N LYS A 331 -5.14 13.61 0.22
CA LYS A 331 -4.79 13.99 1.60
C LYS A 331 -4.83 15.49 1.77
N ALA A 332 -5.98 16.10 1.51
CA ALA A 332 -6.20 17.48 1.89
C ALA A 332 -5.79 17.62 3.36
N ARG A 333 -4.68 18.35 3.61
CA ARG A 333 -4.67 19.14 4.82
C ARG A 333 -5.97 19.90 4.71
N LYS A 334 -6.88 19.71 5.67
CA LYS A 334 -7.83 20.76 5.98
C LYS A 334 -6.95 21.98 6.29
N SER A 335 -6.49 22.71 5.28
CA SER A 335 -6.26 24.14 5.41
C SER A 335 -7.65 24.74 5.48
N ILE A 336 -8.37 24.42 6.55
CA ILE A 336 -9.09 25.48 7.22
C ILE A 336 -7.96 26.44 7.53
N ARG A 337 -7.76 27.46 6.68
CA ARG A 337 -6.94 28.61 7.06
C ARG A 337 -7.51 28.98 8.42
N GLU A 338 -6.75 28.71 9.48
CA GLU A 338 -7.24 29.06 10.80
C GLU A 338 -7.56 30.54 10.74
N ALA A 339 -8.75 30.92 11.19
CA ALA A 339 -9.10 32.31 11.21
C ALA A 339 -7.97 33.08 11.92
N PRO A 340 -7.59 34.27 11.41
CA PRO A 340 -6.64 35.15 12.07
C PRO A 340 -7.02 35.29 13.55
N LEU A 341 -6.03 35.35 14.44
CA LEU A 341 -6.25 35.36 15.89
C LEU A 341 -7.25 36.45 16.31
N GLY A 342 -7.18 37.63 15.68
CA GLY A 342 -8.14 38.72 15.85
C GLY A 342 -9.58 38.30 15.57
N ALA A 343 -9.85 37.80 14.37
CA ALA A 343 -11.18 37.34 13.94
C ALA A 343 -11.69 36.16 14.76
N ALA A 344 -10.82 35.20 15.10
CA ALA A 344 -11.17 34.06 15.94
C ALA A 344 -11.58 34.50 17.35
N THR A 345 -10.88 35.50 17.91
CA THR A 345 -11.15 36.04 19.25
C THR A 345 -12.44 36.85 19.27
N ALA A 346 -12.68 37.68 18.25
CA ALA A 346 -13.91 38.46 18.11
C ALA A 346 -15.14 37.54 18.06
N ALA A 347 -15.11 36.56 17.15
CA ALA A 347 -16.20 35.59 16.99
C ALA A 347 -16.45 34.77 18.28
N TYR A 348 -15.39 34.37 18.98
CA TYR A 348 -15.50 33.62 20.23
C TYR A 348 -16.14 34.46 21.34
N LEU A 349 -15.66 35.70 21.55
CA LEU A 349 -16.17 36.56 22.62
C LEU A 349 -17.58 37.07 22.35
N ASP A 350 -17.93 37.38 21.09
CA ASP A 350 -19.30 37.74 20.72
C ASP A 350 -20.28 36.57 20.93
N LYS A 351 -19.82 35.32 20.75
CA LYS A 351 -20.62 34.11 20.97
C LYS A 351 -20.80 33.77 22.46
N GLU A 352 -19.73 33.81 23.24
CA GLU A 352 -19.78 33.47 24.68
C GLU A 352 -20.42 34.57 25.53
N SER A 353 -20.28 35.85 25.14
CA SER A 353 -20.75 36.98 25.93
C SER A 353 -20.98 38.22 25.05
N ALA A 354 -22.11 38.22 24.32
CA ALA A 354 -22.51 39.33 23.47
C ALA A 354 -22.44 40.69 24.22
N GLY A 355 -21.78 41.68 23.62
CA GLY A 355 -21.60 43.02 24.20
C GLY A 355 -20.36 43.22 25.08
N THR A 356 -19.51 42.20 25.23
CA THR A 356 -18.28 42.29 26.05
C THR A 356 -17.14 43.02 25.35
N LEU A 357 -17.11 42.99 24.01
CA LEU A 357 -16.12 43.71 23.21
C LEU A 357 -16.56 45.16 23.02
N THR A 358 -15.74 46.09 23.50
CA THR A 358 -15.88 47.51 23.18
C THR A 358 -15.47 47.77 21.73
N ASN A 359 -15.84 48.93 21.17
CA ASN A 359 -15.39 49.31 19.83
C ASN A 359 -13.87 49.42 19.74
N VAL A 360 -13.22 49.87 20.82
CA VAL A 360 -11.75 49.92 20.94
C VAL A 360 -11.16 48.51 20.89
N ASP A 361 -11.80 47.52 21.54
CA ASP A 361 -11.33 46.13 21.50
C ASP A 361 -11.46 45.55 20.09
N ARG A 362 -12.54 45.86 19.36
CA ARG A 362 -12.70 45.43 17.97
C ARG A 362 -11.64 46.05 17.07
N ASP A 363 -11.35 47.34 17.21
CA ASP A 363 -10.30 48.01 16.44
C ASP A 363 -8.89 47.45 16.72
N VAL A 364 -8.64 46.93 17.92
CA VAL A 364 -7.39 46.25 18.27
C VAL A 364 -7.35 44.85 17.63
N LEU A 365 -8.44 44.09 17.71
CA LEU A 365 -8.52 42.75 17.11
C LEU A 365 -8.45 42.78 15.58
N ASP A 366 -9.04 43.80 14.93
CA ASP A 366 -9.04 43.94 13.47
C ASP A 366 -7.66 44.31 12.91
N ARG A 367 -6.84 45.01 13.70
CA ARG A 367 -5.46 45.41 13.32
C ARG A 367 -4.39 44.41 13.78
N LEU A 368 -4.80 43.30 14.37
CA LEU A 368 -3.90 42.31 14.95
C LEU A 368 -3.14 41.55 13.85
N GLU A 369 -1.81 41.60 13.92
CA GLU A 369 -0.91 40.85 13.02
C GLU A 369 -0.06 39.86 13.83
N GLU A 370 -0.28 38.55 13.67
CA GLU A 370 0.38 37.51 14.48
C GLU A 370 1.92 37.46 14.29
N SER A 371 2.44 37.97 13.16
CA SER A 371 3.86 37.90 12.79
C SER A 371 4.80 38.81 13.60
N ARG A 372 4.29 39.91 14.17
CA ARG A 372 5.10 40.91 14.88
C ARG A 372 5.16 40.70 16.40
N GLY A 373 4.37 39.77 16.93
CA GLY A 373 4.14 39.58 18.37
C GLY A 373 3.34 40.76 18.99
N ALA A 374 2.76 40.53 20.16
CA ALA A 374 1.84 41.49 20.75
C ALA A 374 2.49 42.81 21.15
N ASP A 375 1.82 43.93 20.86
CA ASP A 375 2.08 45.23 21.48
C ASP A 375 1.37 45.40 22.83
N ALA A 376 1.55 46.56 23.47
CA ALA A 376 0.98 46.84 24.79
C ALA A 376 -0.56 46.80 24.79
N ALA A 377 -1.22 47.25 23.72
CA ALA A 377 -2.68 47.27 23.64
C ALA A 377 -3.25 45.85 23.41
N GLU A 378 -2.57 45.05 22.59
CA GLU A 378 -2.90 43.64 22.34
C GLU A 378 -2.67 42.77 23.60
N ALA A 379 -1.59 43.01 24.34
CA ALA A 379 -1.31 42.34 25.60
C ALA A 379 -2.33 42.72 26.69
N GLU A 380 -2.72 44.00 26.76
CA GLU A 380 -3.77 44.47 27.68
C GLU A 380 -5.14 43.88 27.33
N LEU A 381 -5.49 43.81 26.04
CA LEU A 381 -6.72 43.17 25.58
C LEU A 381 -6.74 41.69 25.98
N PHE A 382 -5.65 40.97 25.76
CA PHE A 382 -5.53 39.60 26.20
C PHE A 382 -5.68 39.48 27.72
N GLY A 383 -5.00 40.32 28.50
CA GLY A 383 -5.11 40.33 29.96
C GLY A 383 -6.54 40.53 30.45
N ARG A 384 -7.29 41.48 29.87
CA ARG A 384 -8.69 41.76 30.22
C ARG A 384 -9.64 40.60 29.91
N HIS A 385 -9.40 39.86 28.84
CA HIS A 385 -10.29 38.77 28.38
C HIS A 385 -9.75 37.36 28.65
N ARG A 386 -8.57 37.23 29.26
CA ARG A 386 -7.87 35.95 29.47
C ARG A 386 -8.73 34.88 30.14
N ALA A 387 -9.44 35.23 31.21
CA ALA A 387 -10.29 34.29 31.95
C ALA A 387 -11.43 33.71 31.08
N ARG A 388 -11.92 34.48 30.09
CA ARG A 388 -12.95 34.03 29.14
C ARG A 388 -12.35 33.18 28.03
N ILE A 389 -11.18 33.59 27.53
CA ILE A 389 -10.41 32.87 26.52
C ILE A 389 -9.95 31.51 27.05
N GLU A 390 -9.69 31.37 28.36
CA GLU A 390 -9.21 30.13 28.98
C GLU A 390 -10.13 28.91 28.76
N LYS A 391 -11.44 29.13 28.58
CA LYS A 391 -12.37 28.04 28.27
C LYS A 391 -12.11 27.41 26.89
N ASP A 392 -11.54 28.16 25.95
CA ASP A 392 -11.02 27.64 24.68
C ASP A 392 -9.49 27.48 24.78
N ARG A 393 -9.05 26.27 25.11
CA ARG A 393 -7.62 25.93 25.26
C ARG A 393 -6.80 26.18 23.99
N LYS A 394 -7.40 26.10 22.80
CA LYS A 394 -6.70 26.31 21.53
C LYS A 394 -6.47 27.81 21.31
N LEU A 395 -7.51 28.62 21.53
CA LEU A 395 -7.43 30.07 21.45
C LEU A 395 -6.48 30.66 22.51
N LEU A 396 -6.52 30.14 23.73
CA LEU A 396 -5.61 30.54 24.81
C LEU A 396 -4.15 30.32 24.42
N ARG A 397 -3.79 29.14 23.93
CA ARG A 397 -2.41 28.82 23.53
C ARG A 397 -1.89 29.74 22.43
N ARG A 398 -2.74 30.07 21.44
CA ARG A 398 -2.37 31.00 20.36
C ARG A 398 -2.10 32.40 20.91
N TRP A 399 -2.93 32.89 21.82
CA TRP A 399 -2.70 34.17 22.50
C TRP A 399 -1.44 34.16 23.37
N GLU A 400 -1.18 33.08 24.11
CA GLU A 400 0.02 32.97 24.94
C GLU A 400 1.30 32.98 24.10
N GLN A 401 1.31 32.26 22.97
CA GLN A 401 2.42 32.31 22.02
C GLN A 401 2.56 33.69 21.40
N PHE A 402 1.46 34.36 21.06
CA PHE A 402 1.48 35.69 20.45
C PHE A 402 1.97 36.78 21.43
N VAL A 403 1.52 36.74 22.69
CA VAL A 403 1.85 37.74 23.71
C VAL A 403 3.20 37.49 24.35
N PHE A 404 3.52 36.23 24.67
CA PHE A 404 4.75 35.90 25.38
C PHE A 404 5.89 35.46 24.46
N ARG A 405 5.64 35.36 23.14
CA ARG A 405 6.56 34.97 22.05
C ARG A 405 7.20 33.58 22.16
N GLU A 406 7.35 33.04 23.38
CA GLU A 406 7.94 31.73 23.62
C GLU A 406 7.37 31.06 24.88
N VAL A 407 6.69 29.93 24.71
CA VAL A 407 6.31 29.05 25.82
C VAL A 407 7.40 27.99 25.93
N ARG A 408 8.37 28.21 26.83
CA ARG A 408 9.44 27.23 27.10
C ARG A 408 8.98 26.26 28.18
N ASN A 409 9.03 24.96 27.89
CA ASN A 409 8.82 23.91 28.88
C ASN A 409 10.15 23.62 29.56
N HIS A 410 10.23 23.85 30.87
CA HIS A 410 11.39 23.51 31.68
C HIS A 410 11.06 22.32 32.58
N SER A 411 12.01 21.39 32.74
CA SER A 411 11.87 20.25 33.63
C SER A 411 12.01 20.62 35.12
N ASP A 412 12.48 21.83 35.42
CA ASP A 412 12.65 22.39 36.77
C ASP A 412 12.10 23.82 36.81
N LEU A 413 11.31 24.13 37.84
CA LEU A 413 10.67 25.43 38.05
C LEU A 413 11.73 26.53 38.28
N LEU A 414 12.76 26.24 39.09
CA LEU A 414 13.81 27.23 39.39
C LEU A 414 14.59 27.60 38.12
N ALA A 415 14.93 26.61 37.30
CA ALA A 415 15.60 26.84 36.02
C ALA A 415 14.76 27.72 35.10
N GLY A 416 13.44 27.46 35.00
CA GLY A 416 12.53 28.30 34.21
C GLY A 416 12.44 29.73 34.73
N VAL A 417 12.36 29.92 36.05
CA VAL A 417 12.35 31.25 36.69
C VAL A 417 13.64 32.02 36.42
N ILE A 418 14.80 31.38 36.57
CA ILE A 418 16.11 32.01 36.33
C ILE A 418 16.25 32.44 34.87
N HIS A 419 15.84 31.59 33.92
CA HIS A 419 15.87 31.94 32.50
C HIS A 419 14.93 33.11 32.17
N ALA A 420 13.71 33.10 32.70
CA ALA A 420 12.77 34.21 32.51
C ALA A 420 13.29 35.52 33.13
N ALA A 421 13.88 35.45 34.32
CA ALA A 421 14.50 36.60 34.97
C ALA A 421 15.71 37.12 34.18
N PHE A 422 16.56 36.23 33.66
CA PHE A 422 17.71 36.58 32.84
C PHE A 422 17.31 37.28 31.54
N ASP A 423 16.31 36.75 30.83
CA ASP A 423 15.79 37.36 29.61
C ASP A 423 15.19 38.75 29.89
N LEU A 424 14.45 38.90 30.99
CA LEU A 424 13.87 40.17 31.43
C LEU A 424 14.94 41.20 31.81
N ILE A 425 15.97 40.77 32.53
CA ILE A 425 17.14 41.59 32.87
C ILE A 425 17.88 42.06 31.62
N THR A 426 18.11 41.13 30.69
CA THR A 426 18.83 41.41 29.44
C THR A 426 18.04 42.39 28.57
N ALA A 427 16.70 42.24 28.52
CA ALA A 427 15.81 43.15 27.81
C ALA A 427 15.72 44.54 28.46
N ALA A 428 15.85 44.63 29.79
CA ALA A 428 15.77 45.91 30.53
C ALA A 428 17.01 46.80 30.38
N GLY A 429 18.13 46.26 29.85
CA GLY A 429 19.24 47.05 29.31
C GLY A 429 19.87 48.10 30.24
N GLY A 430 20.06 47.81 31.53
CA GLY A 430 20.67 48.77 32.47
C GLY A 430 20.90 48.27 33.89
N ASP A 431 21.38 49.17 34.76
CA ASP A 431 21.74 48.92 36.17
C ASP A 431 20.55 48.34 36.96
N LEU A 432 20.82 47.24 37.66
CA LEU A 432 19.85 46.39 38.34
C LEU A 432 19.91 46.54 39.86
N ASP A 433 20.78 47.40 40.37
CA ASP A 433 21.00 47.52 41.81
C ASP A 433 19.69 47.90 42.53
N GLY A 434 19.32 47.07 43.51
CA GLY A 434 18.08 47.22 44.29
C GLY A 434 16.76 46.83 43.59
N LYS A 435 16.76 46.23 42.38
CA LYS A 435 15.52 45.81 41.70
C LYS A 435 15.08 44.40 42.10
N THR A 436 13.78 44.22 42.30
CA THR A 436 13.16 42.94 42.68
C THR A 436 12.35 42.35 41.51
N VAL A 437 12.53 41.06 41.23
CA VAL A 437 11.68 40.32 40.28
C VAL A 437 10.47 39.79 41.03
N TYR A 438 9.27 40.19 40.61
CA TYR A 438 8.02 39.66 41.13
C TYR A 438 7.54 38.49 40.28
N ILE A 439 7.33 37.34 40.91
CA ILE A 439 6.83 36.12 40.26
C ILE A 439 5.40 35.90 40.73
N GLN A 440 4.44 35.95 39.80
CA GLN A 440 3.05 35.66 40.09
C GLN A 440 2.66 34.29 39.53
N LEU A 441 2.22 33.39 40.39
CA LEU A 441 1.67 32.11 39.99
C LEU A 441 0.22 32.29 39.50
N SER A 442 -0.08 31.73 38.33
CA SER A 442 -1.44 31.75 37.78
C SER A 442 -2.41 31.03 38.74
N LYS A 443 -3.57 31.65 39.00
CA LYS A 443 -4.63 31.15 39.92
C LYS A 443 -4.24 31.10 41.40
N ALA A 444 -3.11 31.66 41.80
CA ALA A 444 -2.72 31.74 43.22
C ALA A 444 -3.62 32.65 44.07
N ASN A 445 -4.56 33.36 43.48
CA ASN A 445 -5.63 34.08 44.17
C ASN A 445 -6.88 33.21 44.42
N GLU A 446 -6.95 31.99 43.86
CA GLU A 446 -8.07 31.08 44.02
C GLU A 446 -7.81 30.09 45.16
N LEU A 447 -8.81 29.91 46.03
CA LEU A 447 -8.69 29.01 47.20
C LEU A 447 -8.47 27.54 46.79
N ASP A 448 -8.96 27.17 45.62
CA ASP A 448 -8.88 25.82 45.06
C ASP A 448 -7.48 25.46 44.53
N PHE A 449 -6.71 26.45 44.05
CA PHE A 449 -5.31 26.28 43.67
C PHE A 449 -4.48 25.81 44.87
N TRP A 450 -4.63 26.50 46.00
CA TRP A 450 -3.93 26.19 47.22
C TRP A 450 -4.36 24.85 47.82
N ARG A 451 -5.65 24.48 47.75
CA ARG A 451 -6.11 23.16 48.22
C ARG A 451 -5.45 21.97 47.53
N ARG A 452 -5.09 22.10 46.24
CA ARG A 452 -4.50 21.01 45.44
C ARG A 452 -2.98 20.98 45.46
N HIS A 453 -2.34 22.12 45.71
CA HIS A 453 -0.89 22.28 45.53
C HIS A 453 -0.16 22.77 46.81
N LEU A 454 -0.85 22.84 47.96
CA LEU A 454 -0.35 23.47 49.20
C LEU A 454 0.99 22.93 49.69
N LEU A 455 1.23 21.61 49.58
CA LEU A 455 2.43 21.00 50.14
C LEU A 455 3.62 21.12 49.19
N GLU A 456 3.42 20.82 47.91
CA GLU A 456 4.50 20.71 46.93
C GLU A 456 5.05 22.08 46.50
N ALA A 457 4.17 23.07 46.30
CA ALA A 457 4.59 24.43 45.90
C ALA A 457 5.25 25.18 47.07
N CYS A 458 4.73 25.04 48.29
CA CYS A 458 5.30 25.68 49.48
C CYS A 458 6.64 25.06 49.90
N LEU A 459 6.79 23.73 49.84
CA LEU A 459 8.07 23.06 50.15
C LEU A 459 9.15 23.44 49.12
N THR A 460 8.80 23.49 47.83
CA THR A 460 9.76 23.81 46.76
C THR A 460 10.24 25.27 46.82
N LEU A 461 9.38 26.21 47.21
CA LEU A 461 9.75 27.64 47.33
C LEU A 461 10.41 27.99 48.67
N ARG A 462 10.11 27.26 49.76
CA ARG A 462 10.69 27.51 51.09
C ARG A 462 12.07 26.88 51.27
N ASP A 463 12.31 25.68 50.74
CA ASP A 463 13.50 24.90 51.09
C ASP A 463 14.68 25.11 50.10
N ARG A 464 14.59 26.07 49.16
CA ARG A 464 15.65 26.38 48.17
C ARG A 464 16.21 27.81 48.19
N HIS A 465 15.87 28.62 49.20
CA HIS A 465 16.50 29.93 49.44
C HIS A 465 16.80 30.17 50.91
#